data_AF-A0A401PIE8-F1
#
_entry.id   AF-A0A401PIE8-F1
#
_cell.length_a   1.000
_cell.length_b   1.000
_cell.length_c   1.000
_cell.angle_alpha   90.00
_cell.angle_beta   90.00
_cell.angle_gamma   90.00
#
_symmetry.space_group_name_H-M   'P 1'
#
loop_
_entity.id
_entity.type
_entity.pdbx_description
1 polymer ?
#
loop_
_entity_poly.entity_id
_entity_poly.type
_entity_poly.pdbx_seq_one_letter_code
_entity_poly.pdbx_strand_id
1 'polypeptide(L)'
;MAGTSNDMETLHESFRRFAMHGDTSATGHEMNGKNWSKICKDCKVIDGKTVTSTDVDILFSKVKSKSARVITFEEFKMALQELAPKRFKGKSKEEALSSIYALIAGRDPTNAGVTATDHWSVRRVNLLPAR
;
A
#
# COMPACT_ATOMS: atom_id res chain seq x y z
N MET A 1 -16.43 18.55 17.20
CA MET A 1 -15.76 17.34 16.69
C MET A 1 -15.05 17.71 15.40
N ALA A 2 -13.72 17.90 15.42
CA ALA A 2 -12.96 18.55 14.34
C ALA A 2 -11.73 17.74 13.91
N GLY A 3 -11.88 16.41 13.81
CA GLY A 3 -10.75 15.49 13.58
C GLY A 3 -11.08 14.35 12.63
N THR A 4 -11.77 14.63 11.52
CA THR A 4 -12.01 13.64 10.45
C THR A 4 -11.72 14.19 9.06
N SER A 5 -11.91 15.48 8.83
CA SER A 5 -11.63 16.15 7.55
C SER A 5 -10.12 16.28 7.28
N ASN A 6 -9.36 16.60 8.33
CA ASN A 6 -7.91 16.84 8.22
C ASN A 6 -7.14 15.53 8.00
N ASP A 7 -7.58 14.43 8.61
CA ASP A 7 -6.96 13.11 8.48
C ASP A 7 -7.11 12.54 7.07
N MET A 8 -8.27 12.76 6.43
CA MET A 8 -8.44 12.38 5.02
C MET A 8 -7.60 13.23 4.07
N GLU A 9 -7.47 14.53 4.32
CA GLU A 9 -6.63 15.41 3.50
C GLU A 9 -5.15 15.06 3.62
N THR A 10 -4.66 14.89 4.85
CA THR A 10 -3.27 14.48 5.12
C THR A 10 -2.98 13.05 4.63
N LEU A 11 -3.94 12.13 4.69
CA LEU A 11 -3.84 10.81 4.06
C LEU A 11 -3.69 10.93 2.53
N HIS A 12 -4.46 11.81 1.90
CA HIS A 12 -4.41 12.03 0.46
C HIS A 12 -3.09 12.70 0.04
N GLU A 13 -2.57 13.65 0.83
CA GLU A 13 -1.23 14.21 0.64
C GLU A 13 -0.14 13.14 0.76
N SER A 14 -0.19 12.30 1.80
CA SER A 14 0.73 11.18 1.94
C SER A 14 0.64 10.25 0.73
N PHE A 15 -0.56 9.84 0.32
CA PHE A 15 -0.77 9.05 -0.89
C PHE A 15 -0.10 9.68 -2.12
N ARG A 16 -0.30 10.97 -2.38
CA ARG A 16 0.32 11.71 -3.49
C ARG A 16 1.85 11.69 -3.41
N ARG A 17 2.40 11.96 -2.22
CA ARG A 17 3.86 11.94 -1.99
C ARG A 17 4.46 10.57 -2.30
N PHE A 18 3.82 9.49 -1.84
CA PHE A 18 4.26 8.12 -2.13
C PHE A 18 4.01 7.72 -3.59
N ALA A 19 2.93 8.19 -4.20
CA ALA A 19 2.59 7.89 -5.60
C ALA A 19 3.65 8.45 -6.57
N MET A 20 4.10 9.68 -6.35
CA MET A 20 5.16 10.33 -7.16
C MET A 20 6.58 9.91 -6.75
N HIS A 21 6.74 9.20 -5.64
CA HIS A 21 8.06 8.83 -5.14
C HIS A 21 8.76 7.85 -6.09
N GLY A 22 9.90 8.27 -6.61
CA GLY A 22 10.73 7.48 -7.53
C GLY A 22 10.16 7.34 -8.95
N ASP A 23 9.05 8.02 -9.26
CA ASP A 23 8.44 8.04 -10.59
C ASP A 23 8.16 9.48 -11.01
N THR A 24 9.11 10.09 -11.72
CA THR A 24 9.03 11.50 -12.14
C THR A 24 7.95 11.78 -13.17
N SER A 25 7.31 10.74 -13.72
CA SER A 25 6.20 10.86 -14.68
C SER A 25 4.82 10.72 -14.00
N ALA A 26 4.77 10.28 -12.74
CA ALA A 26 3.53 10.11 -12.03
C ALA A 26 2.93 11.47 -11.60
N THR A 27 1.62 11.61 -11.78
CA THR A 27 0.86 12.82 -11.43
C THR A 27 0.41 12.84 -9.96
N GLY A 28 0.67 11.75 -9.22
CA GLY A 28 0.21 11.58 -7.84
C GLY A 28 -1.27 11.19 -7.70
N HIS A 29 -1.98 10.95 -8.81
CA HIS A 29 -3.38 10.48 -8.77
C HIS A 29 -3.50 8.96 -8.58
N GLU A 30 -2.48 8.23 -9.01
CA GLU A 30 -2.45 6.77 -9.04
C GLU A 30 -1.15 6.26 -8.44
N MET A 31 -1.20 5.11 -7.77
CA MET A 31 -0.08 4.51 -7.07
C MET A 31 0.23 3.12 -7.62
N ASN A 32 1.49 2.86 -7.94
CA ASN A 32 1.93 1.52 -8.36
C ASN A 32 2.09 0.56 -7.16
N GLY A 33 2.12 -0.74 -7.43
CA GLY A 33 2.23 -1.78 -6.39
C GLY A 33 3.50 -1.69 -5.55
N LYS A 34 4.60 -1.18 -6.11
CA LYS A 34 5.87 -0.97 -5.39
C LYS A 34 5.72 0.14 -4.35
N ASN A 35 5.11 1.27 -4.72
CA ASN A 35 4.84 2.40 -3.85
C ASN A 35 3.77 2.06 -2.80
N TRP A 36 2.77 1.25 -3.16
CA TRP A 36 1.81 0.66 -2.22
C TRP A 36 2.50 -0.22 -1.15
N SER A 37 3.38 -1.13 -1.57
CA SER A 37 4.17 -1.91 -0.62
C SER A 37 5.07 -1.02 0.26
N LYS A 38 5.60 0.09 -0.28
CA LYS A 38 6.42 1.03 0.49
C LYS A 38 5.59 1.75 1.55
N ILE A 39 4.45 2.34 1.21
CA ILE A 39 3.60 3.05 2.18
C ILE A 39 3.11 2.10 3.28
N CYS A 40 2.75 0.85 2.95
CA CYS A 40 2.38 -0.14 3.96
C CYS A 40 3.52 -0.52 4.91
N LYS A 41 4.79 -0.47 4.46
CA LYS A 41 5.97 -0.73 5.29
C LYS A 41 6.36 0.50 6.13
N ASP A 42 6.52 1.66 5.49
CA ASP A 42 6.90 2.93 6.14
C ASP A 42 5.87 3.36 7.20
N CYS A 43 4.57 3.15 6.92
CA CYS A 43 3.48 3.48 7.85
C CYS A 43 3.22 2.36 8.88
N LYS A 44 4.04 1.31 8.91
CA LYS A 44 3.90 0.15 9.80
C LYS A 44 2.54 -0.55 9.71
N VAL A 45 1.88 -0.50 8.56
CA VAL A 45 0.62 -1.22 8.29
C VAL A 45 0.86 -2.73 8.27
N ILE A 46 2.02 -3.15 7.76
CA ILE A 46 2.50 -4.54 7.84
C ILE A 46 3.08 -4.77 9.24
N ASP A 47 2.50 -5.73 9.97
CA ASP A 47 2.95 -6.12 11.32
C ASP A 47 4.01 -7.23 11.25
N GLY A 48 4.03 -7.97 10.15
CA GLY A 48 4.74 -9.23 10.03
C GLY A 48 4.04 -10.41 10.72
N LYS A 49 3.04 -10.17 11.58
CA LYS A 49 2.25 -11.23 12.24
C LYS A 49 0.89 -11.45 11.58
N THR A 50 0.05 -10.42 11.52
CA THR A 50 -1.31 -10.52 10.97
C THR A 50 -1.41 -10.05 9.52
N VAL A 51 -0.83 -8.88 9.26
CA VAL A 51 -0.70 -8.30 7.91
C VAL A 51 0.74 -8.50 7.46
N THR A 52 0.92 -9.22 6.36
CA THR A 52 2.23 -9.51 5.74
C THR A 52 2.34 -8.83 4.38
N SER A 53 3.54 -8.78 3.82
CA SER A 53 3.78 -8.27 2.46
C SER A 53 2.96 -9.01 1.40
N THR A 54 2.76 -10.31 1.57
CA THR A 54 1.90 -11.12 0.70
C THR A 54 0.44 -10.68 0.79
N ASP A 55 -0.07 -10.40 2.00
CA ASP A 55 -1.45 -9.99 2.18
C ASP A 55 -1.75 -8.64 1.52
N VAL A 56 -0.84 -7.67 1.66
CA VAL A 56 -0.99 -6.37 0.99
C VAL A 56 -0.89 -6.48 -0.53
N ASP A 57 -0.10 -7.40 -1.07
CA ASP A 57 0.01 -7.64 -2.51
C ASP A 57 -1.25 -8.31 -3.08
N ILE A 58 -1.83 -9.26 -2.33
CA ILE A 58 -3.12 -9.86 -2.65
C ILE A 58 -4.22 -8.79 -2.65
N LEU A 59 -4.26 -7.92 -1.63
CA LEU A 59 -5.26 -6.86 -1.55
C LEU A 59 -5.09 -5.81 -2.64
N PHE A 60 -3.85 -5.43 -2.98
CA PHE A 60 -3.57 -4.59 -4.13
C PHE A 60 -4.16 -5.21 -5.40
N SER A 61 -3.90 -6.50 -5.62
CA SER A 61 -4.43 -7.23 -6.77
C SER A 61 -5.96 -7.43 -6.74
N LYS A 62 -6.56 -7.41 -5.55
CA LYS A 62 -8.00 -7.53 -5.33
C LYS A 62 -8.75 -6.23 -5.62
N VAL A 63 -8.22 -5.09 -5.18
CA VAL A 63 -8.88 -3.79 -5.37
C VAL A 63 -8.62 -3.20 -6.74
N LYS A 64 -7.43 -3.45 -7.31
CA LYS A 64 -7.07 -2.93 -8.63
C LYS A 64 -7.92 -3.57 -9.72
N SER A 65 -8.19 -2.80 -10.77
CA SER A 65 -8.74 -3.35 -12.01
C SER A 65 -7.84 -4.47 -12.59
N LYS A 66 -8.44 -5.54 -13.16
CA LYS A 66 -7.73 -6.73 -13.67
C LYS A 66 -6.54 -6.42 -14.58
N SER A 67 -6.64 -5.36 -15.40
CA SER A 67 -5.57 -4.94 -16.32
C SER A 67 -4.70 -3.79 -15.78
N ALA A 68 -5.05 -3.19 -14.63
CA ALA A 68 -4.34 -2.06 -14.08
C ALA A 68 -3.05 -2.49 -13.37
N ARG A 69 -2.01 -1.66 -13.52
CA ARG A 69 -0.72 -1.79 -12.81
C ARG A 69 -0.61 -0.81 -11.64
N VAL A 70 -1.60 0.05 -11.49
CA VAL A 70 -1.71 1.10 -10.49
C VAL A 70 -3.09 1.04 -9.85
N ILE A 71 -3.24 1.69 -8.70
CA ILE A 71 -4.52 1.89 -8.00
C ILE A 71 -4.76 3.37 -7.80
N THR A 72 -6.02 3.77 -7.85
CA THR A 72 -6.48 5.11 -7.50
C THR A 72 -6.59 5.27 -5.98
N PHE A 73 -6.80 6.52 -5.52
CA PHE A 73 -7.03 6.79 -4.09
C PHE A 73 -8.26 6.06 -3.53
N GLU A 74 -9.30 5.84 -4.35
CA GLU A 74 -10.50 5.11 -3.93
C GLU A 74 -10.19 3.62 -3.67
N GLU A 75 -9.51 2.97 -4.62
CA GLU A 75 -9.05 1.58 -4.49
C GLU A 75 -8.08 1.42 -3.31
N PHE A 76 -7.18 2.40 -3.11
CA PHE A 76 -6.29 2.48 -1.97
C PHE A 76 -7.06 2.48 -0.64
N LYS A 77 -8.09 3.33 -0.51
CA LYS A 77 -8.96 3.33 0.68
C LYS A 77 -9.68 2.00 0.88
N MET A 78 -10.16 1.38 -0.20
CA MET A 78 -10.80 0.05 -0.10
C MET A 78 -9.83 -1.02 0.41
N ALA A 79 -8.58 -0.99 -0.04
CA ALA A 79 -7.55 -1.91 0.46
C ALA A 79 -7.25 -1.67 1.94
N LEU A 80 -7.17 -0.41 2.38
CA LEU A 80 -7.01 -0.09 3.79
C LEU A 80 -8.20 -0.51 4.64
N GLN A 81 -9.42 -0.43 4.11
CA GLN A 81 -10.62 -0.95 4.76
C GLN A 81 -10.57 -2.46 4.97
N GLU A 82 -10.00 -3.22 4.03
CA GLU A 82 -9.81 -4.66 4.18
C GLU A 82 -8.65 -4.98 5.15
N LEU A 83 -7.62 -4.13 5.22
CA LEU A 83 -6.48 -4.29 6.12
C LEU A 83 -6.79 -3.91 7.57
N ALA A 84 -7.60 -2.88 7.78
CA ALA A 84 -7.98 -2.35 9.09
C ALA A 84 -8.42 -3.46 10.08
N PRO A 85 -9.45 -4.28 9.79
CA PRO A 85 -9.90 -5.32 10.70
C PRO A 85 -8.89 -6.48 10.84
N LYS A 86 -8.03 -6.70 9.83
CA LYS A 86 -6.96 -7.70 9.91
C LYS A 86 -5.83 -7.26 10.83
N ARG A 87 -5.51 -5.97 10.83
CA ARG A 87 -4.47 -5.39 11.69
C ARG A 87 -4.98 -5.20 13.12
N PHE A 88 -6.15 -4.61 13.29
CA PHE A 88 -6.74 -4.30 14.60
C PHE A 88 -7.86 -5.29 14.95
N LYS A 89 -7.47 -6.54 15.20
CA LYS A 89 -8.42 -7.57 15.66
C LYS A 89 -9.00 -7.16 17.01
N GLY A 90 -10.33 -7.09 17.11
CA GLY A 90 -11.05 -6.71 18.33
C GLY A 90 -11.54 -5.27 18.40
N LYS A 91 -11.26 -4.43 17.38
CA LYS A 91 -11.89 -3.12 17.21
C LYS A 91 -13.03 -3.18 16.18
N SER A 92 -13.98 -2.24 16.28
CA SER A 92 -15.01 -2.03 15.25
C SER A 92 -14.37 -1.61 13.92
N LYS A 93 -15.04 -1.94 12.80
CA LYS A 93 -14.55 -1.65 11.44
C LYS A 93 -14.17 -0.17 11.28
N GLU A 94 -14.99 0.74 11.80
CA GLU A 94 -14.77 2.19 11.80
C GLU A 94 -13.53 2.62 12.61
N GLU A 95 -13.36 2.11 13.83
CA GLU A 95 -12.22 2.44 14.69
C GLU A 95 -10.91 1.88 14.13
N ALA A 96 -10.95 0.67 13.59
CA ALA A 96 -9.81 0.05 12.92
C ALA A 96 -9.39 0.85 11.67
N LEU A 97 -10.38 1.32 10.90
CA LEU A 97 -10.18 2.18 9.73
C LEU A 97 -9.57 3.54 10.09
N SER A 98 -10.12 4.19 11.11
CA SER A 98 -9.57 5.45 11.60
C SER A 98 -8.13 5.28 12.09
N SER A 99 -7.87 4.20 12.83
CA SER A 99 -6.52 3.87 13.32
C SER A 99 -5.53 3.64 12.18
N ILE A 100 -5.90 2.90 11.13
CA ILE A 100 -5.00 2.66 9.99
C ILE A 100 -4.77 3.92 9.15
N TYR A 101 -5.79 4.76 8.98
CA TYR A 101 -5.62 6.05 8.29
C TYR A 101 -4.68 6.97 9.04
N ALA A 102 -4.82 7.08 10.37
CA ALA A 102 -3.93 7.87 11.20
C ALA A 102 -2.46 7.40 11.17
N LEU A 103 -2.20 6.11 10.91
CA LEU A 103 -0.83 5.61 10.73
C LEU A 103 -0.17 6.12 9.44
N ILE A 104 -0.97 6.43 8.43
CA ILE A 104 -0.51 6.80 7.09
C ILE A 104 -0.60 8.32 6.90
N ALA A 105 -1.63 8.95 7.46
CA ALA A 105 -1.82 10.39 7.44
C ALA A 105 -0.58 11.11 8.01
N GLY A 106 -0.04 12.04 7.23
CA GLY A 106 1.15 12.80 7.63
C GLY A 106 2.48 12.05 7.47
N ARG A 107 2.48 10.83 6.92
CA ARG A 107 3.72 10.15 6.54
C ARG A 107 4.26 10.62 5.20
N ASP A 108 5.57 10.72 5.13
CA ASP A 108 6.36 10.94 3.93
C ASP A 108 7.08 9.64 3.51
N PRO A 109 7.36 9.46 2.20
CA PRO A 109 8.22 8.38 1.75
C PRO A 109 9.63 8.65 2.24
N THR A 110 9.99 8.01 3.35
CA THR A 110 11.28 8.19 3.97
C THR A 110 12.31 7.31 3.25
N ASN A 111 13.48 7.89 2.96
CA ASN A 111 14.62 7.20 2.34
C ASN A 111 15.46 6.44 3.39
N ALA A 112 14.88 6.10 4.55
CA ALA A 112 15.61 5.43 5.62
C ALA A 112 15.96 4.01 5.21
N GLY A 113 17.21 3.84 4.76
CA GLY A 113 17.83 2.56 4.44
C GLY A 113 17.44 2.05 3.07
N VAL A 114 18.27 2.36 2.07
CA VAL A 114 18.30 1.59 0.82
C VAL A 114 18.52 0.12 1.20
N THR A 115 17.44 -0.66 1.22
CA THR A 115 17.55 -2.11 1.29
C THR A 115 17.57 -2.56 -0.14
N ALA A 116 18.67 -3.20 -0.54
CA ALA A 116 18.90 -3.72 -1.86
C ALA A 116 17.62 -4.33 -2.44
N THR A 117 17.25 -3.88 -3.64
CA THR A 117 16.14 -4.44 -4.39
C THR A 117 16.55 -5.86 -4.78
N ASP A 118 16.11 -6.87 -4.02
CA ASP A 118 16.09 -8.24 -4.52
C ASP A 118 15.07 -8.29 -5.65
N HIS A 119 15.62 -8.15 -6.85
CA HIS A 119 14.89 -8.18 -8.09
C HIS A 119 14.50 -9.64 -8.33
N TRP A 120 13.32 -10.06 -7.87
CA TRP A 120 12.65 -11.26 -8.38
C TRP A 120 12.25 -11.02 -9.85
N SER A 121 13.25 -11.01 -10.71
CA SER A 121 13.08 -11.45 -12.08
C SER A 121 12.91 -12.96 -12.01
N VAL A 122 11.66 -13.43 -11.94
CA VAL A 122 11.35 -14.79 -12.40
C VAL A 122 11.70 -14.85 -13.87
N ARG A 123 12.94 -15.26 -14.12
CA ARG A 123 13.32 -15.95 -15.34
C ARG A 123 12.35 -17.13 -15.46
N ARG A 124 11.40 -17.05 -16.39
CA ARG A 124 10.75 -18.25 -16.94
C ARG A 124 11.87 -19.14 -17.43
N VAL A 125 12.21 -20.16 -16.64
CA VAL A 125 13.04 -21.26 -17.10
C VAL A 125 12.16 -22.06 -18.06
N ASN A 126 12.40 -21.88 -19.35
CA ASN A 126 11.90 -22.81 -20.36
C ASN A 126 12.67 -24.13 -20.17
N LEU A 127 12.09 -25.05 -19.42
CA LEU A 127 12.55 -26.44 -19.34
C LEU A 127 11.44 -27.32 -19.92
N LEU A 128 11.55 -27.62 -21.21
CA LEU A 128 10.91 -28.78 -21.81
C LEU A 128 12.04 -29.76 -22.18
N PRO A 129 11.98 -31.03 -21.72
CA PRO A 129 13.02 -32.00 -21.98
C PRO A 129 12.94 -32.54 -23.41
N ALA A 130 14.12 -32.85 -23.95
CA ALA A 130 14.33 -33.53 -25.21
C ALA A 130 13.62 -34.89 -25.27
N ARG A 131 13.09 -35.22 -26.45
CA ARG A 131 12.90 -36.58 -26.92
C ARG A 131 13.21 -36.63 -28.40
#